data_AF-V7DJA6-F1
#
_entry.id   AF-V7DJA6-F1
#
_cell.length_a   1.000
_cell.length_b   1.000
_cell.length_c   1.000
_cell.angle_alpha   90.00
_cell.angle_beta   90.00
_cell.angle_gamma   90.00
#
_symmetry.space_group_name_H-M   'P 1'
#
loop_
_entity.id
_entity.type
_entity.pdbx_description
1 polymer ?
#
loop_
_entity_poly.entity_id
_entity_poly.type
_entity_poly.pdbx_seq_one_letter_code
_entity_poly.pdbx_strand_id
1 'polypeptide(L)'
;SAWNSPVLWTLCFGALATLLAVGGPLAFVRKVLRTWGIWLLLGACLWLTWNLFAKADLAALWNRAGDGSMSLAVGFDIAIAMPLSWLPLIADYSRFARNGKHVFGGTVVGYFIGNTWLMSLGVGYTLAFAGSGEANALLLALAGAGMGIPLLLILLDESEKAFADIHSAAVSTGVLVRLKVEHLALAIGVLCTLIALLAPLAQYENFLLLIGSVFAPLFGVVLMDHYVIRRRRLPAQVHGLHWQALLAWAVGVATYHLIAAQAPNLGATLPALLLAGLLHGLLSFSRGRETARA
;
A
#
# COMPACT_ATOMS: atom_id res chain seq x y z
N SER A 1 29.62 13.27 -7.58
CA SER A 1 30.08 11.87 -7.73
C SER A 1 28.96 11.04 -8.32
N ALA A 2 29.23 10.11 -9.23
CA ALA A 2 28.21 9.19 -9.78
C ALA A 2 27.46 8.43 -8.67
N TRP A 3 28.15 8.13 -7.57
CA TRP A 3 27.62 7.49 -6.37
C TRP A 3 26.54 8.29 -5.62
N ASN A 4 26.46 9.62 -5.84
CA ASN A 4 25.43 10.48 -5.25
C ASN A 4 24.27 10.76 -6.22
N SER A 5 24.23 10.12 -7.39
CA SER A 5 23.18 10.35 -8.38
C SER A 5 21.92 9.54 -8.04
N PRO A 6 20.78 10.18 -7.73
CA PRO A 6 19.53 9.46 -7.50
C PRO A 6 19.11 8.69 -8.76
N VAL A 7 19.29 9.28 -9.94
CA VAL A 7 18.97 8.67 -11.24
C VAL A 7 19.71 7.35 -11.44
N LEU A 8 21.01 7.31 -11.09
CA LEU A 8 21.80 6.08 -11.21
C LEU A 8 21.20 4.97 -10.33
N TRP A 9 20.93 5.27 -9.07
CA TRP A 9 20.38 4.29 -8.14
C TRP A 9 18.96 3.88 -8.50
N THR A 10 18.11 4.79 -8.97
CA THR A 10 16.78 4.45 -9.49
C THR A 10 16.86 3.48 -10.66
N LEU A 11 17.79 3.70 -11.61
CA LEU A 11 18.00 2.78 -12.72
C LEU A 11 18.55 1.43 -12.25
N CYS A 12 19.50 1.41 -11.32
CA CYS A 12 20.08 0.17 -10.78
C CYS A 12 19.04 -0.68 -10.06
N PHE A 13 18.28 -0.09 -9.12
CA PHE A 13 17.24 -0.81 -8.37
C PHE A 13 16.04 -1.15 -9.25
N GLY A 14 15.66 -0.29 -10.20
CA GLY A 14 14.60 -0.58 -11.17
C GLY A 14 14.97 -1.75 -12.10
N ALA A 15 16.21 -1.78 -12.61
CA ALA A 15 16.72 -2.90 -13.39
C ALA A 15 16.77 -4.19 -12.56
N LEU A 16 17.25 -4.12 -11.31
CA LEU A 16 17.28 -5.26 -10.39
C LEU A 16 15.87 -5.82 -10.17
N ALA A 17 14.91 -4.99 -9.76
CA ALA A 17 13.53 -5.40 -9.52
C ALA A 17 12.89 -6.02 -10.78
N THR A 18 13.14 -5.42 -11.95
CA THR A 18 12.63 -5.92 -13.23
C THR A 18 13.26 -7.25 -13.63
N LEU A 19 14.57 -7.41 -13.50
CA LEU A 19 15.27 -8.67 -13.81
C LEU A 19 14.82 -9.80 -12.88
N LEU A 20 14.64 -9.49 -11.59
CA LEU A 20 14.04 -10.42 -10.64
C LEU A 20 12.60 -10.79 -11.07
N ALA A 21 11.80 -9.82 -11.55
CA ALA A 21 10.41 -10.03 -12.01
C ALA A 21 10.32 -10.98 -13.20
N VAL A 22 11.23 -10.78 -14.17
CA VAL A 22 11.35 -11.61 -15.38
C VAL A 22 11.91 -12.99 -15.05
N GLY A 23 12.91 -13.07 -14.16
CA GLY A 23 13.54 -14.33 -13.75
C GLY A 23 12.61 -15.28 -12.97
N GLY A 24 11.42 -14.80 -12.60
CA GLY A 24 10.44 -15.58 -11.85
C GLY A 24 10.88 -15.85 -10.41
N PRO A 25 10.30 -16.84 -9.72
CA PRO A 25 10.69 -17.20 -8.36
C PRO A 25 12.15 -17.67 -8.30
N LEU A 26 13.11 -16.75 -8.14
CA LEU A 26 14.47 -17.09 -7.78
C LEU A 26 14.43 -17.73 -6.39
N ALA A 27 14.37 -19.06 -6.39
CA ALA A 27 14.19 -19.87 -5.20
C ALA A 27 15.28 -19.59 -4.15
N PHE A 28 16.46 -19.14 -4.56
CA PHE A 28 17.55 -18.78 -3.65
C PHE A 28 17.30 -17.45 -2.91
N VAL A 29 17.04 -16.36 -3.65
CA VAL A 29 16.76 -15.02 -3.09
C VAL A 29 15.51 -15.09 -2.21
N ARG A 30 14.42 -15.66 -2.72
CA ARG A 30 13.16 -15.78 -1.96
C ARG A 30 13.26 -16.71 -0.75
N LYS A 31 14.12 -17.74 -0.75
CA LYS A 31 14.24 -18.66 0.40
C LYS A 31 15.21 -18.12 1.45
N VAL A 32 16.24 -17.39 1.05
CA VAL A 32 17.23 -16.81 1.97
C VAL A 32 16.71 -15.49 2.53
N LEU A 33 16.28 -14.52 1.71
CA LEU A 33 15.73 -13.24 2.18
C LEU A 33 14.42 -13.41 2.94
N ARG A 34 13.53 -14.32 2.56
CA ARG A 34 12.31 -14.50 3.36
C ARG A 34 12.57 -15.16 4.72
N THR A 35 13.56 -16.06 4.79
CA THR A 35 13.91 -16.74 6.05
C THR A 35 14.73 -15.83 6.97
N TRP A 36 15.68 -15.07 6.43
CA TRP A 36 16.60 -14.24 7.21
C TRP A 36 16.27 -12.75 7.18
N GLY A 37 15.73 -12.24 6.09
CA GLY A 37 15.38 -10.83 5.89
C GLY A 37 14.37 -10.32 6.90
N ILE A 38 13.40 -11.14 7.33
CA ILE A 38 12.52 -10.74 8.43
C ILE A 38 13.29 -10.51 9.73
N TRP A 39 14.29 -11.34 10.04
CA TRP A 39 15.12 -11.17 11.22
C TRP A 39 16.08 -9.99 11.10
N LEU A 40 16.62 -9.75 9.90
CA LEU A 40 17.44 -8.59 9.61
C LEU A 40 16.64 -7.29 9.74
N LEU A 41 15.41 -7.27 9.20
CA LEU A 41 14.48 -6.15 9.32
C LEU A 41 14.11 -5.91 10.78
N LEU A 42 13.75 -6.96 11.54
CA LEU A 42 13.48 -6.84 12.97
C LEU A 42 14.70 -6.32 13.73
N GLY A 43 15.90 -6.79 13.41
CA GLY A 43 17.15 -6.29 13.98
C GLY A 43 17.38 -4.80 13.67
N ALA A 44 17.14 -4.39 12.42
CA ALA A 44 17.22 -2.99 12.00
C ALA A 44 16.20 -2.12 12.77
N CYS A 45 14.95 -2.56 12.89
CA CYS A 45 13.89 -1.86 13.60
C CYS A 45 14.19 -1.75 15.10
N LEU A 46 14.65 -2.83 15.74
CA LEU A 46 15.06 -2.82 17.15
C LEU A 46 16.23 -1.86 17.38
N TRP A 47 17.22 -1.89 16.49
CA TRP A 47 18.37 -0.99 16.57
C TRP A 47 17.94 0.47 16.38
N LEU A 48 17.09 0.77 15.40
CA LEU A 48 16.55 2.12 15.16
C LEU A 48 15.71 2.60 16.34
N THR A 49 14.94 1.70 16.96
CA THR A 49 14.18 1.98 18.18
C THR A 49 15.13 2.35 19.31
N TRP A 50 16.14 1.51 19.59
CA TRP A 50 17.14 1.83 20.61
C TRP A 50 17.86 3.15 20.32
N ASN A 51 18.25 3.40 19.07
CA ASN A 51 18.93 4.62 18.66
C ASN A 51 18.07 5.87 18.89
N LEU A 52 16.77 5.80 18.56
CA LEU A 52 15.83 6.88 18.81
C LEU A 52 15.73 7.19 20.31
N PHE A 53 15.55 6.16 21.15
CA PHE A 53 15.45 6.33 22.61
C PHE A 53 16.75 6.84 23.23
N ALA A 54 17.91 6.47 22.67
CA ALA A 54 19.21 6.87 23.19
C ALA A 54 19.60 8.32 22.80
N LYS A 55 19.11 8.83 21.67
CA LYS A 55 19.54 10.11 21.11
C LYS A 55 18.48 11.21 21.12
N ALA A 56 17.20 10.86 21.15
CA ALA A 56 16.11 11.84 21.12
C ALA A 56 15.59 12.15 22.53
N ASP A 57 15.18 13.39 22.74
CA ASP A 57 14.45 13.79 23.95
C ASP A 57 12.96 13.46 23.81
N LEU A 58 12.57 12.28 24.30
CA LEU A 58 11.20 11.79 24.19
C LEU A 58 10.17 12.68 24.88
N ALA A 59 10.54 13.38 25.95
CA ALA A 59 9.65 14.30 26.64
C ALA A 59 9.39 15.55 25.79
N ALA A 60 10.43 16.10 25.16
CA ALA A 60 10.28 17.19 24.21
C ALA A 60 9.44 16.77 22.99
N LEU A 61 9.65 15.57 22.46
CA LEU A 61 8.87 15.04 21.34
C LEU A 61 7.37 14.91 21.69
N TRP A 62 7.05 14.37 22.87
CA TRP A 62 5.66 14.16 23.29
C TRP A 62 4.90 15.48 23.47
N ASN A 63 5.60 16.53 23.91
CA ASN A 63 5.01 17.85 24.14
C ASN A 63 5.01 18.75 22.89
N ARG A 64 5.53 18.25 21.75
CA ARG A 64 5.58 19.03 20.51
C ARG A 64 4.17 19.19 19.93
N ALA A 65 3.69 20.43 19.91
CA ALA A 65 2.41 20.76 19.30
C ALA A 65 2.46 20.55 17.77
N GLY A 66 1.33 20.11 17.21
CA GLY A 66 1.13 20.13 15.76
C GLY A 66 1.04 21.57 15.25
N ASP A 67 1.47 21.79 14.00
CA ASP A 67 1.44 23.10 13.35
C ASP A 67 0.05 23.50 12.82
N GLY A 68 -0.93 22.60 12.91
CA GLY A 68 -2.30 22.82 12.46
C GLY A 68 -2.46 22.85 10.93
N SER A 69 -1.41 22.47 10.18
CA SER A 69 -1.43 22.48 8.71
C SER A 69 -2.40 21.47 8.10
N MET A 70 -2.68 20.39 8.83
CA MET A 70 -3.51 19.27 8.37
C MET A 70 -4.52 18.88 9.44
N SER A 71 -5.76 18.59 9.01
CA SER A 71 -6.78 18.06 9.91
C SER A 71 -6.49 16.59 10.28
N LEU A 72 -6.94 16.17 11.47
CA LEU A 72 -6.81 14.76 11.88
C LEU A 72 -7.50 13.82 10.88
N ALA A 73 -8.62 14.24 10.29
CA ALA A 73 -9.37 13.43 9.33
C ALA A 73 -8.58 13.19 8.03
N VAL A 74 -7.86 14.19 7.51
CA VAL A 74 -6.97 14.02 6.35
C VAL A 74 -5.78 13.12 6.72
N GLY A 75 -5.20 13.30 7.91
CA GLY A 75 -4.14 12.41 8.39
C GLY A 75 -4.59 10.94 8.47
N PHE A 76 -5.85 10.71 8.87
CA PHE A 76 -6.46 9.38 8.88
C PHE A 76 -6.66 8.81 7.46
N ASP A 77 -7.11 9.63 6.51
CA ASP A 77 -7.24 9.24 5.10
C ASP A 77 -5.90 8.80 4.52
N ILE A 78 -4.83 9.57 4.77
CA ILE A 78 -3.47 9.25 4.32
C ILE A 78 -2.99 7.93 4.95
N ALA A 79 -3.19 7.77 6.27
CA ALA A 79 -2.76 6.57 6.98
C ALA A 79 -3.48 5.30 6.50
N ILE A 80 -4.75 5.41 6.07
CA ILE A 80 -5.53 4.28 5.57
C ILE A 80 -5.31 3.99 4.09
N ALA A 81 -4.95 5.01 3.30
CA ALA A 81 -4.69 4.83 1.87
C ALA A 81 -3.65 3.73 1.59
N MET A 82 -2.61 3.66 2.43
CA MET A 82 -1.56 2.65 2.33
C MET A 82 -2.11 1.22 2.50
N PRO A 83 -2.74 0.82 3.62
CA PRO A 83 -3.33 -0.52 3.74
C PRO A 83 -4.38 -0.84 2.66
N LEU A 84 -5.16 0.15 2.23
CA LEU A 84 -6.19 -0.06 1.21
C LEU A 84 -5.60 -0.52 -0.13
N SER A 85 -4.41 -0.04 -0.52
CA SER A 85 -3.78 -0.44 -1.79
C SER A 85 -3.31 -1.90 -1.79
N TRP A 86 -3.08 -2.49 -0.60
CA TRP A 86 -2.58 -3.86 -0.44
C TRP A 86 -3.71 -4.90 -0.29
N LEU A 87 -4.97 -4.46 -0.20
CA LEU A 87 -6.11 -5.36 -0.07
C LEU A 87 -6.29 -6.36 -1.23
N PRO A 88 -5.97 -6.05 -2.50
CA PRO A 88 -5.98 -7.08 -3.54
C PRO A 88 -4.90 -8.13 -3.31
N LEU A 89 -3.71 -7.71 -2.89
CA LEU A 89 -2.56 -8.60 -2.71
C LEU A 89 -2.77 -9.60 -1.57
N ILE A 90 -3.44 -9.19 -0.48
CA ILE A 90 -3.75 -10.15 0.59
C ILE A 90 -4.71 -11.25 0.14
N ALA A 91 -5.56 -10.99 -0.87
CA ALA A 91 -6.40 -12.02 -1.47
C ALA A 91 -5.56 -13.12 -2.15
N ASP A 92 -4.42 -12.75 -2.77
CA ASP A 92 -3.53 -13.70 -3.45
C ASP A 92 -2.80 -14.64 -2.48
N TYR A 93 -2.50 -14.17 -1.27
CA TYR A 93 -1.89 -15.00 -0.22
C TYR A 93 -2.93 -15.82 0.54
N SER A 94 -4.06 -15.20 0.89
CA SER A 94 -5.09 -15.84 1.71
C SER A 94 -5.82 -16.99 0.99
N ARG A 95 -5.86 -17.01 -0.35
CA ARG A 95 -6.48 -18.12 -1.13
C ARG A 95 -5.85 -19.49 -0.87
N PHE A 96 -4.60 -19.52 -0.40
CA PHE A 96 -3.89 -20.77 -0.09
C PHE A 96 -4.08 -21.24 1.36
N ALA A 97 -4.75 -20.45 2.18
CA ALA A 97 -4.93 -20.76 3.59
C ALA A 97 -6.10 -21.73 3.82
N ARG A 98 -5.96 -22.58 4.84
CA ARG A 98 -6.96 -23.60 5.20
C ARG A 98 -8.11 -23.06 6.06
N ASN A 99 -7.89 -21.98 6.83
CA ASN A 99 -8.86 -21.46 7.78
C ASN A 99 -8.92 -19.92 7.76
N GLY A 100 -10.04 -19.38 7.29
CA GLY A 100 -10.25 -17.92 7.19
C GLY A 100 -10.19 -17.16 8.52
N LYS A 101 -10.58 -17.78 9.65
CA LYS A 101 -10.48 -17.10 10.96
C LYS A 101 -9.03 -16.88 11.39
N HIS A 102 -8.17 -17.86 11.14
CA HIS A 102 -6.74 -17.74 11.45
C HIS A 102 -6.05 -16.73 10.52
N VAL A 103 -6.42 -16.71 9.24
CA VAL A 103 -5.93 -15.68 8.30
C VAL A 103 -6.32 -14.30 8.77
N PHE A 104 -7.59 -14.10 9.13
CA PHE A 104 -8.08 -12.81 9.62
C PHE A 104 -7.33 -12.37 10.89
N GLY A 105 -7.27 -13.22 11.91
CA GLY A 105 -6.60 -12.89 13.18
C GLY A 105 -5.11 -12.61 13.00
N GLY A 106 -4.40 -13.47 12.24
CA GLY A 106 -2.97 -13.29 11.97
C GLY A 106 -2.68 -12.01 11.18
N THR A 107 -3.54 -11.68 10.21
CA THR A 107 -3.43 -10.44 9.43
C THR A 107 -3.65 -9.22 10.32
N VAL A 108 -4.74 -9.19 11.08
CA VAL A 108 -5.08 -8.03 11.92
C VAL A 108 -3.96 -7.78 12.93
N VAL A 109 -3.52 -8.80 13.66
CA VAL A 109 -2.49 -8.66 14.68
C VAL A 109 -1.14 -8.31 14.05
N GLY A 110 -0.72 -9.03 13.01
CA GLY A 110 0.56 -8.81 12.35
C GLY A 110 0.65 -7.41 11.73
N TYR A 111 -0.40 -6.99 11.02
CA TYR A 111 -0.46 -5.67 10.40
C TYR A 111 -0.52 -4.57 11.45
N PHE A 112 -1.33 -4.73 12.50
CA PHE A 112 -1.42 -3.74 13.57
C PHE A 112 -0.07 -3.53 14.28
N ILE A 113 0.63 -4.61 14.65
CA ILE A 113 1.93 -4.52 15.32
C ILE A 113 2.97 -3.88 14.40
N GLY A 114 3.10 -4.38 13.16
CA GLY A 114 4.09 -3.88 12.21
C GLY A 114 3.86 -2.41 11.86
N ASN A 115 2.61 -2.05 11.54
CA ASN A 115 2.26 -0.70 11.15
C ASN A 115 2.41 0.30 12.32
N THR A 116 1.95 -0.06 13.52
CA THR A 116 2.11 0.80 14.70
C THR A 116 3.58 1.04 15.01
N TRP A 117 4.41 0.01 14.95
CA TRP A 117 5.84 0.13 15.24
C TRP A 117 6.58 0.99 14.20
N LEU A 118 6.44 0.67 12.92
CA LEU A 118 7.15 1.37 11.85
C LEU A 118 6.65 2.81 11.66
N MET A 119 5.34 3.06 11.75
CA MET A 119 4.82 4.43 11.69
C MET A 119 5.28 5.26 12.88
N SER A 120 5.28 4.69 14.10
CA SER A 120 5.79 5.39 15.28
C SER A 120 7.27 5.71 15.17
N LEU A 121 8.08 4.79 14.61
CA LEU A 121 9.48 5.06 14.30
C LEU A 121 9.62 6.19 13.28
N GLY A 122 8.84 6.16 12.19
CA GLY A 122 8.84 7.21 11.18
C GLY A 122 8.51 8.59 11.76
N VAL A 123 7.46 8.68 12.58
CA VAL A 123 7.09 9.91 13.31
C VAL A 123 8.20 10.34 14.25
N GLY A 124 8.73 9.42 15.08
CA GLY A 124 9.79 9.72 16.03
C GLY A 124 11.06 10.26 15.38
N TYR A 125 11.55 9.61 14.32
CA TYR A 125 12.71 10.09 13.56
C TYR A 125 12.44 11.41 12.86
N THR A 126 11.24 11.60 12.32
CA THR A 126 10.86 12.86 11.68
C THR A 126 10.88 14.01 12.69
N LEU A 127 10.29 13.81 13.87
CA LEU A 127 10.24 14.87 14.88
C LEU A 127 11.60 15.12 15.56
N ALA A 128 12.43 14.10 15.70
CA ALA A 128 13.71 14.19 16.41
C ALA A 128 14.88 14.67 15.54
N PHE A 129 14.93 14.26 14.27
CA PHE A 129 16.16 14.35 13.46
C PHE A 129 15.94 14.87 12.04
N ALA A 130 14.71 14.94 11.55
CA ALA A 130 14.44 15.46 10.22
C ALA A 130 14.32 16.99 10.24
N GLY A 131 15.12 17.67 9.40
CA GLY A 131 14.99 19.10 9.17
C GLY A 131 13.65 19.46 8.53
N SER A 132 13.07 20.59 8.93
CA SER A 132 11.79 21.06 8.38
C SER A 132 11.92 21.44 6.90
N GLY A 133 11.00 20.95 6.06
CA GLY A 133 10.83 21.42 4.68
C GLY A 133 11.58 20.63 3.60
N GLU A 134 12.32 19.57 3.95
CA GLU A 134 12.98 18.70 2.97
C GLU A 134 12.21 17.39 2.76
N ALA A 135 11.85 17.10 1.50
CA ALA A 135 11.13 15.87 1.15
C ALA A 135 11.89 14.57 1.53
N ASN A 136 13.21 14.63 1.62
CA ASN A 136 14.08 13.49 1.96
C ASN A 136 14.61 13.54 3.40
N ALA A 137 14.12 14.45 4.24
CA ALA A 137 14.66 14.67 5.58
C ALA A 137 14.67 13.41 6.45
N LEU A 138 13.59 12.61 6.37
CA LEU A 138 13.51 11.33 7.08
C LEU A 138 14.55 10.33 6.57
N LEU A 139 14.75 10.24 5.24
CA LEU A 139 15.75 9.34 4.66
C LEU A 139 17.16 9.75 5.06
N LEU A 140 17.45 11.05 5.11
CA LEU A 140 18.74 11.58 5.57
C LEU A 140 18.95 11.29 7.07
N ALA A 141 17.93 11.47 7.89
CA ALA A 141 17.97 11.14 9.32
C ALA A 141 18.26 9.64 9.54
N LEU A 142 17.57 8.77 8.79
CA LEU A 142 17.80 7.32 8.84
C LEU A 142 19.16 6.91 8.28
N ALA A 143 19.65 7.58 7.24
CA ALA A 143 20.98 7.34 6.68
C ALA A 143 22.10 7.74 7.67
N GLY A 144 21.89 8.80 8.45
CA GLY A 144 22.79 9.20 9.53
C GLY A 144 22.77 8.25 10.73
N ALA A 145 21.70 7.47 10.89
CA ALA A 145 21.56 6.50 11.96
C ALA A 145 22.29 5.20 11.60
N GLY A 146 23.23 4.78 12.44
CA GLY A 146 23.86 3.44 12.35
C GLY A 146 24.67 3.27 11.07
N MET A 147 25.31 4.35 10.60
CA MET A 147 26.05 4.39 9.34
C MET A 147 25.18 4.04 8.11
N GLY A 148 23.86 4.20 8.22
CA GLY A 148 22.90 3.87 7.16
C GLY A 148 22.63 2.37 6.99
N ILE A 149 23.24 1.51 7.81
CA ILE A 149 23.04 0.05 7.75
C ILE A 149 21.55 -0.33 7.92
N PRO A 150 20.80 0.22 8.90
CA PRO A 150 19.38 -0.11 9.04
C PRO A 150 18.57 0.29 7.80
N LEU A 151 18.86 1.45 7.22
CA LEU A 151 18.21 1.93 6.00
C LEU A 151 18.52 1.00 4.81
N LEU A 152 19.76 0.51 4.70
CA LEU A 152 20.13 -0.47 3.68
C LEU A 152 19.39 -1.79 3.85
N LEU A 153 19.22 -2.28 5.08
CA LEU A 153 18.47 -3.51 5.36
C LEU A 153 16.98 -3.36 4.99
N ILE A 154 16.39 -2.20 5.27
CA ILE A 154 15.02 -1.87 4.85
C ILE A 154 14.93 -1.80 3.32
N LEU A 155 15.89 -1.14 2.65
CA LEU A 155 15.93 -1.02 1.19
C LEU A 155 16.02 -2.39 0.49
N LEU A 156 16.76 -3.33 1.08
CA LEU A 156 16.84 -4.71 0.60
C LEU A 156 15.48 -5.44 0.71
N ASP A 157 14.75 -5.25 1.82
CA ASP A 157 13.40 -5.79 1.99
C ASP A 157 12.40 -5.17 0.99
N GLU A 158 12.46 -3.86 0.78
CA GLU A 158 11.59 -3.15 -0.16
C GLU A 158 11.83 -3.55 -1.63
N SER A 159 13.06 -3.93 -1.97
CA SER A 159 13.39 -4.42 -3.32
C SER A 159 12.65 -5.73 -3.68
N GLU A 160 12.41 -6.61 -2.69
CA GLU A 160 11.63 -7.83 -2.90
C GLU A 160 10.16 -7.52 -3.17
N LYS A 161 9.60 -6.50 -2.49
CA LYS A 161 8.21 -6.07 -2.67
C LYS A 161 7.99 -5.45 -4.05
N ALA A 162 8.89 -4.58 -4.50
CA ALA A 162 8.83 -4.00 -5.84
C ALA A 162 8.83 -5.08 -6.94
N PHE A 163 9.63 -6.13 -6.78
CA PHE A 163 9.60 -7.31 -7.65
C PHE A 163 8.24 -8.01 -7.62
N ALA A 164 7.69 -8.26 -6.43
CA ALA A 164 6.41 -8.95 -6.26
C ALA A 164 5.26 -8.17 -6.90
N ASP A 165 5.27 -6.84 -6.81
CA ASP A 165 4.26 -5.97 -7.41
C ASP A 165 4.34 -5.98 -8.95
N ILE A 166 5.54 -5.88 -9.54
CA ILE A 166 5.74 -5.99 -10.99
C ILE A 166 5.23 -7.35 -11.48
N HIS A 167 5.58 -8.43 -10.78
CA HIS A 167 5.14 -9.77 -11.14
C HIS A 167 3.63 -9.94 -11.01
N SER A 168 3.01 -9.44 -9.93
CA SER A 168 1.57 -9.48 -9.71
C SER A 168 0.83 -8.73 -10.82
N ALA A 169 1.27 -7.50 -11.14
CA ALA A 169 0.73 -6.72 -12.24
C ALA A 169 0.86 -7.42 -13.60
N ALA A 170 1.98 -8.11 -13.86
CA ALA A 170 2.20 -8.88 -15.08
C ALA A 170 1.25 -10.09 -15.18
N VAL A 171 1.05 -10.82 -14.09
CA VAL A 171 0.10 -11.95 -14.03
C VAL A 171 -1.34 -11.47 -14.21
N SER A 172 -1.75 -10.40 -13.52
CA SER A 172 -3.08 -9.82 -13.68
C SER A 172 -3.32 -9.32 -15.11
N THR A 173 -2.31 -8.68 -15.72
CA THR A 173 -2.41 -8.19 -17.11
C THR A 173 -2.47 -9.37 -18.10
N GLY A 174 -1.73 -10.45 -17.85
CA GLY A 174 -1.75 -11.65 -18.69
C GLY A 174 -3.09 -12.39 -18.77
N VAL A 175 -4.02 -12.10 -17.84
CA VAL A 175 -5.43 -12.57 -17.95
C VAL A 175 -6.16 -11.84 -19.08
N LEU A 176 -5.81 -10.57 -19.33
CA LEU A 176 -6.46 -9.72 -20.33
C LEU A 176 -5.78 -9.81 -21.70
N VAL A 177 -4.46 -10.01 -21.74
CA VAL A 177 -3.68 -10.08 -22.97
C VAL A 177 -2.94 -11.40 -23.11
N ARG A 178 -2.91 -11.97 -24.32
CA ARG A 178 -2.24 -13.26 -24.61
C ARG A 178 -0.72 -13.13 -24.77
N LEU A 179 -0.07 -12.39 -23.87
CA LEU A 179 1.39 -12.23 -23.85
C LEU A 179 1.99 -13.06 -22.73
N LYS A 180 3.25 -13.49 -22.91
CA LYS A 180 3.97 -14.22 -21.86
C LYS A 180 4.26 -13.29 -20.67
N VAL A 181 4.13 -13.81 -19.45
CA VAL A 181 4.29 -13.05 -18.20
C VAL A 181 5.65 -12.38 -18.11
N GLU A 182 6.70 -12.99 -18.65
CA GLU A 182 8.06 -12.44 -18.65
C GLU A 182 8.14 -11.14 -19.48
N HIS A 183 7.44 -11.06 -20.61
CA HIS A 183 7.43 -9.86 -21.45
C HIS A 183 6.60 -8.75 -20.80
N LEU A 184 5.49 -9.11 -20.16
CA LEU A 184 4.67 -8.18 -19.40
C LEU A 184 5.43 -7.65 -18.18
N ALA A 185 6.15 -8.50 -17.45
CA ALA A 185 6.97 -8.12 -16.31
C ALA A 185 8.09 -7.16 -16.73
N LEU A 186 8.75 -7.43 -17.87
CA LEU A 186 9.75 -6.51 -18.42
C LEU A 186 9.13 -5.14 -18.76
N ALA A 187 8.01 -5.13 -19.48
CA ALA A 187 7.35 -3.89 -19.89
C ALA A 187 6.86 -3.07 -18.68
N ILE A 188 6.24 -3.74 -17.70
CA ILE A 188 5.76 -3.11 -16.46
C ILE A 188 6.94 -2.62 -15.62
N GLY A 189 8.02 -3.40 -15.48
CA GLY A 189 9.20 -2.99 -14.72
C GLY A 189 9.91 -1.77 -15.32
N VAL A 190 10.03 -1.72 -16.65
CA VAL A 190 10.52 -0.53 -17.36
C VAL A 190 9.60 0.67 -17.11
N LEU A 191 8.28 0.48 -17.23
CA LEU A 191 7.30 1.53 -16.96
C LEU A 191 7.41 2.06 -15.52
N CYS A 192 7.47 1.17 -14.52
CA CYS A 192 7.65 1.53 -13.11
C CYS A 192 8.96 2.31 -12.90
N THR A 193 10.04 1.90 -13.55
CA THR A 193 11.34 2.61 -13.47
C THR A 193 11.24 4.01 -14.07
N LEU A 194 10.58 4.15 -15.23
CA LEU A 194 10.35 5.46 -15.86
C LEU A 194 9.49 6.36 -14.98
N ILE A 195 8.44 5.82 -14.35
CA ILE A 195 7.61 6.56 -13.40
C ILE A 195 8.46 6.98 -12.19
N ALA A 196 9.28 6.08 -11.64
CA ALA A 196 10.14 6.38 -10.50
C ALA A 196 11.17 7.49 -10.78
N LEU A 197 11.66 7.62 -12.02
CA LEU A 197 12.56 8.69 -12.43
C LEU A 197 11.89 10.08 -12.46
N LEU A 198 10.57 10.11 -12.68
CA LEU A 198 9.79 11.34 -12.84
C LEU A 198 8.92 11.64 -11.62
N ALA A 199 8.82 10.71 -10.67
CA ALA A 199 7.91 10.80 -9.54
C ALA A 199 8.28 11.96 -8.59
N PRO A 200 7.39 12.95 -8.40
CA PRO A 200 7.63 14.03 -7.47
C PRO A 200 7.41 13.56 -6.03
N LEU A 201 8.48 13.22 -5.31
CA LEU A 201 8.42 12.80 -3.90
C LEU A 201 7.70 13.83 -3.00
N ALA A 202 7.78 15.12 -3.34
CA ALA A 202 7.07 16.18 -2.64
C ALA A 202 5.53 16.08 -2.74
N GLN A 203 5.00 15.35 -3.72
CA GLN A 203 3.57 15.12 -3.90
C GLN A 203 3.14 13.72 -3.48
N TYR A 204 3.97 12.99 -2.73
CA TYR A 204 3.66 11.64 -2.28
C TYR A 204 2.37 11.58 -1.46
N GLU A 205 2.09 12.62 -0.67
CA GLU A 205 0.82 12.78 0.03
C GLU A 205 -0.39 12.80 -0.93
N ASN A 206 -0.35 13.63 -1.97
CA ASN A 206 -1.41 13.70 -2.98
C ASN A 206 -1.59 12.36 -3.71
N PHE A 207 -0.50 11.63 -3.93
CA PHE A 207 -0.55 10.30 -4.51
C PHE A 207 -1.25 9.29 -3.58
N LEU A 208 -0.99 9.33 -2.27
CA LEU A 208 -1.70 8.49 -1.30
C LEU A 208 -3.20 8.81 -1.28
N LEU A 209 -3.57 10.09 -1.25
CA LEU A 209 -4.98 10.50 -1.33
C LEU A 209 -5.64 10.05 -2.65
N LEU A 210 -4.93 10.14 -3.79
CA LEU A 210 -5.42 9.65 -5.07
C LEU A 210 -5.68 8.14 -5.05
N ILE A 211 -4.75 7.34 -4.51
CA ILE A 211 -4.95 5.90 -4.35
C ILE A 211 -6.14 5.63 -3.43
N GLY A 212 -6.23 6.31 -2.29
CA GLY A 212 -7.36 6.22 -1.37
C GLY A 212 -8.69 6.48 -2.05
N SER A 213 -8.75 7.51 -2.93
CA SER A 213 -9.95 7.88 -3.68
C SER A 213 -10.47 6.80 -4.61
N VAL A 214 -9.59 5.95 -5.15
CA VAL A 214 -9.94 4.90 -6.10
C VAL A 214 -10.26 3.59 -5.39
N PHE A 215 -9.42 3.19 -4.43
CA PHE A 215 -9.55 1.90 -3.77
C PHE A 215 -10.64 1.87 -2.70
N ALA A 216 -10.83 2.95 -1.93
CA ALA A 216 -11.84 2.93 -0.86
C ALA A 216 -13.27 2.72 -1.40
N PRO A 217 -13.73 3.43 -2.45
CA PRO A 217 -15.02 3.17 -3.08
C PRO A 217 -15.12 1.77 -3.68
N LEU A 218 -14.04 1.29 -4.30
CA LEU A 218 -14.00 -0.05 -4.91
C LEU A 218 -14.27 -1.12 -3.85
N PHE A 219 -13.64 -1.01 -2.68
CA PHE A 219 -13.90 -1.93 -1.58
C PHE A 219 -15.27 -1.75 -0.95
N GLY A 220 -15.82 -0.54 -0.92
CA GLY A 220 -17.22 -0.31 -0.55
C GLY A 220 -18.18 -1.16 -1.39
N VAL A 221 -17.99 -1.13 -2.71
CA VAL A 221 -18.76 -1.96 -3.66
C VAL A 221 -18.54 -3.45 -3.39
N VAL A 222 -17.28 -3.91 -3.32
CA VAL A 222 -16.95 -5.34 -3.12
C VAL A 222 -17.50 -5.88 -1.80
N LEU A 223 -17.40 -5.12 -0.71
CA LEU A 223 -17.90 -5.51 0.60
C LEU A 223 -19.42 -5.62 0.61
N MET A 224 -20.13 -4.62 0.04
CA MET A 224 -21.59 -4.67 -0.08
C MET A 224 -22.02 -5.88 -0.90
N ASP A 225 -21.38 -6.08 -2.05
CA ASP A 225 -21.70 -7.13 -3.00
C ASP A 225 -21.50 -8.53 -2.41
N HIS A 226 -20.35 -8.75 -1.75
CA HIS A 226 -20.02 -10.05 -1.17
C HIS A 226 -20.80 -10.34 0.12
N TYR A 227 -20.85 -9.42 1.08
CA TYR A 227 -21.41 -9.71 2.41
C TYR A 227 -22.92 -9.48 2.50
N VAL A 228 -23.48 -8.48 1.82
CA VAL A 228 -24.89 -8.09 1.96
C VAL A 228 -25.72 -8.71 0.84
N ILE A 229 -25.35 -8.48 -0.42
CA ILE A 229 -26.12 -8.94 -1.58
C ILE A 229 -26.00 -10.45 -1.74
N ARG A 230 -24.77 -10.96 -1.89
CA ARG A 230 -24.52 -12.40 -2.11
C ARG A 230 -24.45 -13.22 -0.83
N ARG A 231 -24.41 -12.59 0.35
CA ARG A 231 -24.32 -13.27 1.66
C ARG A 231 -23.21 -14.34 1.69
N ARG A 232 -22.03 -13.99 1.18
CA ARG A 232 -20.82 -14.81 1.05
C ARG A 232 -20.92 -15.99 0.08
N ARG A 233 -21.89 -15.99 -0.82
CA ARG A 233 -22.00 -16.98 -1.90
C ARG A 233 -21.18 -16.53 -3.10
N LEU A 234 -20.47 -17.47 -3.72
CA LEU A 234 -19.79 -17.23 -4.98
C LEU A 234 -20.82 -17.19 -6.13
N PRO A 235 -20.66 -16.30 -7.11
CA PRO A 235 -21.53 -16.27 -8.28
C PRO A 235 -21.35 -17.56 -9.10
N ALA A 236 -22.47 -18.15 -9.57
CA ALA A 236 -22.44 -19.32 -10.45
C ALA A 236 -21.85 -18.99 -11.83
N GLN A 237 -22.02 -17.74 -12.29
CA GLN A 237 -21.41 -17.19 -13.49
C GLN A 237 -20.93 -15.78 -13.22
N VAL A 238 -19.68 -15.49 -13.61
CA VAL A 238 -19.16 -14.13 -13.68
C VAL A 238 -19.52 -13.62 -15.07
N HIS A 239 -20.61 -12.86 -15.15
CA HIS A 239 -20.93 -12.11 -16.37
C HIS A 239 -19.84 -11.06 -16.62
N GLY A 240 -19.83 -10.46 -17.81
CA GLY A 240 -18.86 -9.41 -18.18
C GLY A 240 -18.95 -8.16 -17.31
N LEU A 241 -18.95 -6.98 -17.93
CA LEU A 241 -18.82 -5.72 -17.18
C LEU A 241 -20.08 -5.41 -16.33
N HIS A 242 -19.90 -5.19 -15.02
CA HIS A 242 -20.99 -4.83 -14.10
C HIS A 242 -21.18 -3.30 -14.01
N TRP A 243 -22.01 -2.74 -14.90
CA TRP A 243 -22.18 -1.28 -15.00
C TRP A 243 -22.69 -0.60 -13.72
N GLN A 244 -23.55 -1.28 -12.96
CA GLN A 244 -24.07 -0.78 -11.67
C GLN A 244 -22.96 -0.60 -10.63
N ALA A 245 -22.06 -1.58 -10.55
CA ALA A 245 -20.89 -1.55 -9.67
C ALA A 245 -19.91 -0.44 -10.10
N LEU A 246 -19.69 -0.28 -11.41
CA LEU A 246 -18.85 0.79 -11.95
C LEU A 246 -19.43 2.18 -11.68
N LEU A 247 -20.75 2.36 -11.84
CA LEU A 247 -21.41 3.61 -11.52
C LEU A 247 -21.29 3.95 -10.04
N ALA A 248 -21.55 2.97 -9.16
CA ALA A 248 -21.43 3.15 -7.72
C ALA A 248 -20.00 3.52 -7.30
N TRP A 249 -19.01 2.85 -7.89
CA TRP A 249 -17.60 3.17 -7.71
C TRP A 249 -17.27 4.59 -8.19
N ALA A 250 -17.65 4.96 -9.41
CA ALA A 250 -17.38 6.29 -9.97
C ALA A 250 -18.00 7.42 -9.12
N VAL A 251 -19.22 7.22 -8.61
CA VAL A 251 -19.86 8.18 -7.68
C VAL A 251 -19.09 8.28 -6.37
N GLY A 252 -18.57 7.16 -5.85
CA GLY A 252 -17.71 7.18 -4.67
C GLY A 252 -16.40 7.94 -4.90
N VAL A 253 -15.73 7.74 -6.04
CA VAL A 253 -14.53 8.49 -6.43
C VAL A 253 -14.82 10.00 -6.51
N ALA A 254 -15.91 10.37 -7.19
CA ALA A 254 -16.33 11.77 -7.27
C ALA A 254 -16.61 12.37 -5.89
N THR A 255 -17.28 11.62 -5.02
CA THR A 255 -17.58 12.04 -3.65
C THR A 255 -16.31 12.23 -2.83
N TYR A 256 -15.32 11.35 -2.99
CA TYR A 256 -14.04 11.50 -2.33
C TYR A 256 -13.39 12.85 -2.67
N HIS A 257 -13.30 13.17 -3.96
CA HIS A 257 -12.72 14.44 -4.41
C HIS A 257 -13.54 15.67 -4.00
N LEU A 258 -14.87 15.56 -3.97
CA LEU A 258 -15.74 16.63 -3.49
C LEU A 258 -15.53 16.91 -2.00
N ILE A 259 -15.44 15.87 -1.16
CA ILE A 259 -15.17 16.04 0.27
C ILE A 259 -13.76 16.58 0.50
N ALA A 260 -12.76 16.04 -0.19
CA ALA A 260 -11.39 16.52 -0.09
C ALA A 260 -11.27 18.01 -0.43
N ALA A 261 -12.04 18.49 -1.42
CA ALA A 261 -12.02 19.89 -1.85
C ALA A 261 -12.86 20.82 -0.95
N GLN A 262 -14.05 20.39 -0.51
CA GLN A 262 -15.03 21.28 0.13
C GLN A 262 -15.12 21.10 1.65
N ALA A 263 -14.76 19.93 2.17
CA ALA A 263 -14.91 19.59 3.59
C ALA A 263 -13.78 18.65 4.08
N PRO A 264 -12.50 19.04 3.96
CA PRO A 264 -11.36 18.19 4.34
C PRO A 264 -11.39 17.78 5.82
N ASN A 265 -12.07 18.54 6.68
CA ASN A 265 -12.25 18.21 8.10
C ASN A 265 -13.07 16.95 8.36
N LEU A 266 -13.83 16.46 7.37
CA LEU A 266 -14.63 15.24 7.51
C LEU A 266 -13.84 13.97 7.22
N GLY A 267 -12.79 14.06 6.39
CA GLY A 267 -12.14 12.90 5.79
C GLY A 267 -13.01 12.26 4.69
N ALA A 268 -12.41 11.97 3.55
CA ALA A 268 -13.07 11.53 2.34
C ALA A 268 -13.18 10.00 2.24
N THR A 269 -12.28 9.23 2.86
CA THR A 269 -12.16 7.78 2.64
C THR A 269 -13.39 7.02 3.10
N LEU A 270 -13.82 7.20 4.35
CA LEU A 270 -14.95 6.47 4.93
C LEU A 270 -16.29 6.85 4.27
N PRO A 271 -16.62 8.14 4.06
CA PRO A 271 -17.86 8.52 3.37
C PRO A 271 -17.92 7.97 1.94
N ALA A 272 -16.81 8.05 1.19
CA ALA A 272 -16.76 7.54 -0.18
C ALA A 272 -16.94 6.02 -0.25
N LEU A 273 -16.32 5.28 0.67
CA LEU A 273 -16.50 3.83 0.81
C LEU A 273 -17.94 3.46 1.13
N LEU A 274 -18.54 4.13 2.13
CA LEU A 274 -19.91 3.85 2.55
C LEU A 274 -20.91 4.20 1.44
N LEU A 275 -20.76 5.35 0.80
CA LEU A 275 -21.65 5.78 -0.28
C LEU A 275 -21.59 4.83 -1.48
N ALA A 276 -20.39 4.46 -1.93
CA ALA A 276 -20.23 3.52 -3.05
C ALA A 276 -20.85 2.15 -2.72
N GLY A 277 -20.64 1.65 -1.50
CA GLY A 277 -21.27 0.42 -1.03
C GLY A 277 -22.80 0.52 -1.00
N LEU A 278 -23.35 1.54 -0.35
CA LEU A 278 -24.81 1.75 -0.25
C LEU A 278 -25.46 1.90 -1.63
N LEU A 279 -24.84 2.69 -2.52
CA LEU A 279 -25.34 2.88 -3.87
C LEU A 279 -25.32 1.58 -4.69
N HIS A 280 -24.26 0.78 -4.58
CA HIS A 280 -24.24 -0.56 -5.21
C HIS A 280 -25.34 -1.46 -4.65
N GLY A 281 -25.54 -1.43 -3.34
CA GLY A 281 -26.62 -2.15 -2.63
C GLY A 281 -27.99 -1.80 -3.19
N LEU A 282 -28.28 -0.51 -3.37
CA LEU A 282 -29.55 -0.01 -3.91
C LEU A 282 -29.73 -0.39 -5.38
N LEU A 283 -28.70 -0.21 -6.21
CA LEU A 283 -28.76 -0.50 -7.66
C LEU A 283 -28.88 -2.00 -7.97
N SER A 284 -28.38 -2.84 -7.07
CA SER A 284 -28.29 -4.29 -7.27
C SER A 284 -29.28 -5.09 -6.42
N PHE A 285 -30.12 -4.42 -5.61
CA PHE A 285 -31.10 -5.08 -4.72
C PHE A 285 -32.10 -5.96 -5.47
N SER A 286 -32.44 -5.61 -6.72
CA SER A 286 -33.34 -6.40 -7.57
C SER A 286 -32.73 -7.70 -8.10
N ARG A 287 -31.39 -7.83 -8.13
CA ARG A 287 -30.66 -9.00 -8.66
C ARG A 287 -30.41 -10.11 -7.63
N GLY A 288 -30.55 -9.83 -6.34
CA GLY A 288 -30.41 -10.83 -5.26
C GLY A 288 -31.43 -11.99 -5.32
N ARG A 289 -32.39 -11.95 -6.25
CA ARG A 289 -33.36 -13.03 -6.50
C ARG A 289 -32.86 -14.10 -7.48
N GLU A 290 -31.76 -13.89 -8.18
CA GLU A 290 -31.19 -14.85 -9.14
C GLU A 290 -30.13 -15.79 -8.55
N THR A 291 -29.77 -15.64 -7.26
CA THR A 291 -28.88 -16.60 -6.60
C THR A 291 -29.65 -17.89 -6.35
N ALA A 292 -29.46 -18.89 -7.22
CA ALA A 292 -29.97 -20.24 -7.06
C ALA A 292 -29.69 -20.75 -5.64
N ARG A 293 -30.74 -21.30 -5.01
CA ARG A 293 -30.58 -22.13 -3.82
C ARG A 293 -29.82 -23.39 -4.26
N ALA A 294 -28.75 -23.72 -3.55
CA ALA A 294 -28.24 -25.09 -3.52
C ALA A 294 -29.32 -26.02 -2.94
#